data_AF-A0A945PPY7-F1
#
_entry.id   AF-A0A945PPY7-F1
#
_cell.length_a   1.000
_cell.length_b   1.000
_cell.length_c   1.000
_cell.angle_alpha   90.00
_cell.angle_beta   90.00
_cell.angle_gamma   90.00
#
_symmetry.space_group_name_H-M   'P 1'
#
loop_
_entity.id
_entity.type
_entity.pdbx_description
1 polymer ?
#
loop_
_entity_poly.entity_id
_entity_poly.type
_entity_poly.pdbx_seq_one_letter_code
_entity_poly.pdbx_strand_id
1 'polypeptide(L)'
;MLQQKETHLAWVRCRTLNEQIRTATSEPARLTLEKQWRHEVLFFANQVNWGSLVWQERILSVSQTAPELSEQLLPHAMLRMNKQHATELLRKLDQRTTPAGLRTAALHFLWHFDPQETQMRVLNLVLHERGRGNHQLHAQIVERVLSPRVNDPLAGEALLECAMAKSVPSPARLLALRALRSHSAKGLSAQAEAIFLSESTDLSIKHEALKLVLALDKARGHFLLLNQVPPASNLPATYRLFRILRKQEGLPSLPPGPMSPNDPR
;
A
#
# COMPACT_ATOMS: atom_id res chain seq x y z
N MET A 1 -26.98 30.47 -13.76
CA MET A 1 -26.23 30.43 -15.05
C MET A 1 -24.75 30.78 -14.92
N LEU A 2 -24.35 31.84 -14.19
CA LEU A 2 -22.92 32.19 -14.02
C LEU A 2 -22.09 31.09 -13.32
N GLN A 3 -22.57 30.56 -12.18
CA GLN A 3 -21.87 29.51 -11.42
C GLN A 3 -21.68 28.20 -12.21
N GLN A 4 -22.63 27.85 -13.09
CA GLN A 4 -22.49 26.70 -13.99
C GLN A 4 -21.43 26.92 -15.08
N LYS A 5 -21.28 28.15 -15.59
CA LYS A 5 -20.22 28.51 -16.55
C LYS A 5 -18.85 28.49 -15.88
N GLU A 6 -18.74 29.03 -14.67
CA GLU A 6 -17.49 29.05 -13.89
C GLU A 6 -17.01 27.65 -13.52
N THR A 7 -17.90 26.78 -13.03
CA THR A 7 -17.57 25.38 -12.72
C THR A 7 -17.18 24.58 -13.97
N HIS A 8 -17.84 24.83 -15.12
CA HIS A 8 -17.44 24.22 -16.38
C HIS A 8 -16.05 24.69 -16.84
N LEU A 9 -15.75 25.99 -16.73
CA LEU A 9 -14.44 26.53 -17.08
C LEU A 9 -13.33 25.96 -16.19
N ALA A 10 -13.57 25.88 -14.89
CA ALA A 10 -12.61 25.29 -13.95
C ALA A 10 -12.38 23.79 -14.23
N TRP A 11 -13.44 23.02 -14.55
CA TRP A 11 -13.32 21.63 -15.00
C TRP A 11 -12.44 21.47 -16.25
N VAL A 12 -12.65 22.33 -17.25
CA VAL A 12 -11.83 22.33 -18.47
C VAL A 12 -10.37 22.65 -18.14
N ARG A 13 -10.10 23.65 -17.29
CA ARG A 13 -8.73 24.00 -16.86
C ARG A 13 -8.03 22.82 -16.17
N CYS A 14 -8.71 22.14 -15.25
CA CYS A 14 -8.16 20.96 -14.57
C CYS A 14 -7.73 19.88 -15.57
N ARG A 15 -8.53 19.64 -16.62
CA ARG A 15 -8.20 18.68 -17.67
C ARG A 15 -7.03 19.14 -18.55
N THR A 16 -7.05 20.41 -18.96
CA THR A 16 -5.99 20.99 -19.80
C THR A 16 -4.64 20.98 -19.09
N LEU A 17 -4.59 21.39 -17.82
CA LEU A 17 -3.38 21.36 -17.02
C LEU A 17 -2.85 19.93 -16.82
N ASN A 18 -3.74 18.94 -16.60
CA ASN A 18 -3.30 17.54 -16.51
C ASN A 18 -2.64 17.06 -17.81
N GLU A 19 -3.19 17.43 -18.96
CA GLU A 19 -2.60 17.07 -20.25
C GLU A 19 -1.26 17.78 -20.49
N GLN A 20 -1.13 19.04 -20.07
CA GLN A 20 0.15 19.77 -20.11
C GLN A 20 1.20 19.12 -19.21
N ILE A 21 0.84 18.65 -18.01
CA ILE A 21 1.74 17.91 -17.12
C ILE A 21 2.26 16.64 -17.80
N ARG A 22 1.37 15.88 -18.46
CA ARG A 22 1.73 14.63 -19.15
C ARG A 22 2.65 14.84 -20.35
N THR A 23 2.55 16.00 -20.99
CA THR A 23 3.34 16.35 -22.18
C THR A 23 4.57 17.21 -21.87
N ALA A 24 4.73 17.64 -20.61
CA ALA A 24 5.88 18.45 -20.19
C ALA A 24 7.19 17.64 -20.27
N THR A 25 8.17 18.18 -20.99
CA THR A 25 9.48 17.55 -21.20
C THR A 25 10.54 17.95 -20.18
N SER A 26 10.34 19.06 -19.48
CA SER A 26 11.26 19.54 -18.43
C SER A 26 10.68 19.38 -17.04
N GLU A 27 11.45 18.78 -16.13
CA GLU A 27 11.05 18.55 -14.73
C GLU A 27 10.65 19.84 -13.98
N PRO A 28 11.37 20.98 -14.10
CA PRO A 28 10.97 22.21 -13.41
C PRO A 28 9.62 22.77 -13.87
N ALA A 29 9.33 22.71 -15.18
CA ALA A 29 8.04 23.14 -15.70
C ALA A 29 6.92 22.20 -15.26
N ARG A 30 7.18 20.88 -15.28
CA ARG A 30 6.23 19.87 -14.81
C ARG A 30 5.83 20.11 -13.35
N LEU A 31 6.80 20.32 -12.46
CA LEU A 31 6.54 20.60 -11.05
C LEU A 31 5.73 21.89 -10.84
N THR A 32 5.95 22.90 -11.67
CA THR A 32 5.18 24.16 -11.63
C THR A 32 3.73 23.93 -12.06
N LEU A 33 3.53 23.21 -13.16
CA LEU A 33 2.20 22.84 -13.66
C LEU A 33 1.46 21.95 -12.65
N GLU A 34 2.14 20.99 -12.01
CA GLU A 34 1.54 20.14 -10.98
C GLU A 34 1.05 20.94 -9.77
N LYS A 35 1.81 21.95 -9.33
CA LYS A 35 1.38 22.85 -8.25
C LYS A 35 0.15 23.66 -8.66
N GLN A 36 0.15 24.23 -9.85
CA GLN A 36 -0.99 24.99 -10.37
C GLN A 36 -2.24 24.10 -10.51
N TRP A 37 -2.06 22.91 -11.07
CA TRP A 37 -3.13 21.94 -11.24
C TRP A 37 -3.77 21.53 -9.92
N ARG A 38 -2.98 21.26 -8.88
CA ARG A 38 -3.51 20.95 -7.54
C ARG A 38 -4.35 22.09 -6.99
N HIS A 39 -3.92 23.34 -7.14
CA HIS A 39 -4.72 24.50 -6.71
C HIS A 39 -6.03 24.61 -7.48
N GLU A 40 -6.02 24.41 -8.81
CA GLU A 40 -7.23 24.46 -9.64
C GLU A 40 -8.19 23.32 -9.29
N VAL A 41 -7.70 22.11 -9.04
CA VAL A 41 -8.53 20.97 -8.62
C VAL A 41 -9.19 21.27 -7.27
N LEU A 42 -8.44 21.79 -6.29
CA LEU A 42 -8.99 22.16 -4.98
C LEU A 42 -10.02 23.29 -5.09
N PHE A 43 -9.71 24.34 -5.85
CA PHE A 43 -10.62 25.45 -6.10
C PHE A 43 -11.92 24.95 -6.72
N PHE A 44 -11.81 24.19 -7.80
CA PHE A 44 -12.94 23.56 -8.49
C PHE A 44 -13.75 22.69 -7.52
N ALA A 45 -13.11 21.78 -6.79
CA ALA A 45 -13.79 20.86 -5.90
C ALA A 45 -14.50 21.55 -4.73
N ASN A 46 -14.07 22.77 -4.34
CA ASN A 46 -14.70 23.54 -3.27
C ASN A 46 -15.87 24.40 -3.75
N GLN A 47 -15.86 24.86 -5.00
CA GLN A 47 -16.95 25.69 -5.56
C GLN A 47 -18.14 24.89 -6.09
N VAL A 48 -17.93 23.59 -6.29
CA VAL A 48 -18.91 22.70 -6.90
C VAL A 48 -19.85 22.12 -5.84
N ASN A 49 -21.14 22.43 -5.97
CA ASN A 49 -22.23 21.77 -5.25
C ASN A 49 -23.02 20.85 -6.19
N TRP A 50 -22.35 19.81 -6.70
CA TRP A 50 -22.97 18.81 -7.57
C TRP A 50 -23.66 17.71 -6.77
N GLY A 51 -24.80 17.25 -7.28
CA GLY A 51 -25.44 16.03 -6.79
C GLY A 51 -24.61 14.78 -7.09
N SER A 52 -24.89 13.68 -6.39
CA SER A 52 -24.09 12.45 -6.45
C SER A 52 -23.88 11.91 -7.87
N LEU A 53 -24.93 11.92 -8.70
CA LEU A 53 -24.86 11.43 -10.08
C LEU A 53 -23.87 12.22 -10.94
N VAL A 54 -23.86 13.55 -10.80
CA VAL A 54 -22.95 14.41 -11.56
C VAL A 54 -21.49 14.18 -11.13
N TRP A 55 -21.23 13.99 -9.84
CA TRP A 55 -19.90 13.60 -9.36
C TRP A 55 -19.44 12.27 -9.97
N GLN A 56 -20.32 11.27 -9.95
CA GLN A 56 -20.05 9.94 -10.51
C GLN A 56 -19.74 10.01 -12.01
N GLU A 57 -20.58 10.68 -12.81
CA GLU A 57 -20.36 10.87 -14.25
C GLU A 57 -19.02 11.53 -14.54
N ARG A 58 -18.68 12.59 -13.80
CA ARG A 58 -17.47 13.37 -14.03
C ARG A 58 -16.21 12.57 -13.72
N ILE A 59 -16.17 11.90 -12.57
CA ILE A 59 -15.03 11.06 -12.20
C ILE A 59 -14.85 9.90 -13.18
N LEU A 60 -15.94 9.26 -13.61
CA LEU A 60 -15.87 8.16 -14.58
C LEU A 60 -15.42 8.65 -15.96
N SER A 61 -15.89 9.81 -16.42
CA SER A 61 -15.58 10.36 -17.74
C SER A 61 -14.09 10.62 -17.99
N VAL A 62 -13.30 10.81 -16.93
CA VAL A 62 -11.85 11.07 -17.01
C VAL A 62 -11.00 9.98 -16.39
N SER A 63 -11.60 8.92 -15.84
CA SER A 63 -10.90 7.83 -15.14
C SER A 63 -9.84 7.10 -15.98
N GLN A 64 -10.00 7.10 -17.30
CA GLN A 64 -9.07 6.46 -18.24
C GLN A 64 -8.12 7.45 -18.92
N THR A 65 -8.58 8.67 -19.17
CA THR A 65 -7.82 9.69 -19.93
C THR A 65 -6.99 10.60 -19.04
N ALA A 66 -7.42 10.81 -17.80
CA ALA A 66 -6.75 11.61 -16.78
C ALA A 66 -7.00 10.98 -15.38
N PRO A 67 -6.49 9.76 -15.13
CA PRO A 67 -6.74 9.04 -13.88
C PRO A 67 -6.27 9.80 -12.63
N GLU A 68 -5.21 10.59 -12.74
CA GLU A 68 -4.70 11.42 -11.64
C GLU A 68 -5.74 12.47 -11.21
N LEU A 69 -6.49 13.03 -12.17
CA LEU A 69 -7.59 13.96 -11.88
C LEU A 69 -8.72 13.26 -11.13
N SER A 70 -9.11 12.07 -11.58
CA SER A 70 -10.09 11.26 -10.86
C SER A 70 -9.63 10.92 -9.45
N GLU A 71 -8.35 10.59 -9.26
CA GLU A 71 -7.75 10.27 -7.95
C GLU A 71 -7.81 11.48 -7.01
N GLN A 72 -7.48 12.68 -7.49
CA GLN A 72 -7.53 13.92 -6.69
C GLN A 72 -8.97 14.37 -6.36
N LEU A 73 -9.93 14.12 -7.25
CA LEU A 73 -11.33 14.50 -7.03
C LEU A 73 -12.08 13.52 -6.12
N LEU A 74 -11.64 12.27 -6.04
CA LEU A 74 -12.34 11.22 -5.32
C LEU A 74 -12.58 11.57 -3.84
N PRO A 75 -11.62 12.06 -3.04
CA PRO A 75 -11.86 12.48 -1.66
C PRO A 75 -12.99 13.52 -1.54
N HIS A 76 -13.01 14.51 -2.44
CA HIS A 76 -14.02 15.57 -2.44
C HIS A 76 -15.41 15.08 -2.82
N ALA A 77 -15.49 14.09 -3.70
CA ALA A 77 -16.74 13.42 -4.04
C ALA A 77 -17.24 12.59 -2.85
N MET A 78 -16.36 11.85 -2.17
CA MET A 78 -16.75 11.01 -1.02
C MET A 78 -17.34 11.81 0.14
N LEU A 79 -16.97 13.08 0.31
CA LEU A 79 -17.55 13.97 1.32
C LEU A 79 -18.96 14.46 0.99
N ARG A 80 -19.39 14.38 -0.27
CA ARG A 80 -20.65 14.99 -0.77
C ARG A 80 -21.66 13.97 -1.29
N MET A 81 -21.16 12.84 -1.78
CA MET A 81 -22.00 11.77 -2.29
C MET A 81 -22.64 11.01 -1.12
N ASN A 82 -23.90 10.61 -1.29
CA ASN A 82 -24.50 9.65 -0.38
C ASN A 82 -23.81 8.27 -0.51
N LYS A 83 -23.93 7.44 0.55
CA LYS A 83 -23.25 6.13 0.63
C LYS A 83 -23.51 5.24 -0.58
N GLN A 84 -24.77 5.14 -1.04
CA GLN A 84 -25.14 4.28 -2.17
C GLN A 84 -24.38 4.65 -3.44
N HIS A 85 -24.40 5.93 -3.83
CA HIS A 85 -23.72 6.37 -5.05
C HIS A 85 -22.19 6.34 -4.89
N ALA A 86 -21.68 6.64 -3.69
CA ALA A 86 -20.25 6.54 -3.40
C ALA A 86 -19.76 5.10 -3.59
N THR A 87 -20.41 4.13 -2.94
CA THR A 87 -20.09 2.71 -3.08
C THR A 87 -20.20 2.24 -4.54
N GLU A 88 -21.23 2.64 -5.27
CA GLU A 88 -21.38 2.28 -6.68
C GLU A 88 -20.24 2.83 -7.56
N LEU A 89 -19.86 4.10 -7.37
CA LEU A 89 -18.72 4.70 -8.06
C LEU A 89 -17.43 3.94 -7.75
N LEU A 90 -17.15 3.67 -6.47
CA LEU A 90 -15.93 2.98 -6.05
C LEU A 90 -15.83 1.56 -6.62
N ARG A 91 -16.94 0.81 -6.69
CA ARG A 91 -17.01 -0.50 -7.36
C ARG A 91 -16.78 -0.41 -8.87
N LYS A 92 -17.26 0.66 -9.53
CA LYS A 92 -16.99 0.92 -10.96
C LYS A 92 -15.54 1.31 -11.22
N LEU A 93 -14.86 1.91 -10.24
CA LEU A 93 -13.44 2.24 -10.32
C LEU A 93 -12.55 1.04 -9.96
N ASP A 94 -13.01 0.10 -9.12
CA ASP A 94 -12.35 -1.18 -8.86
C ASP A 94 -12.53 -2.17 -10.02
N GLN A 95 -11.93 -1.84 -11.17
CA GLN A 95 -11.94 -2.68 -12.36
C GLN A 95 -10.52 -2.92 -12.85
N ARG A 96 -10.32 -4.07 -13.50
CA ARG A 96 -9.00 -4.46 -14.06
C ARG A 96 -8.49 -3.48 -15.12
N THR A 97 -9.38 -2.74 -15.77
CA THR A 97 -9.07 -1.71 -16.77
C THR A 97 -8.74 -0.36 -16.15
N THR A 98 -9.00 -0.14 -14.87
CA THR A 98 -8.70 1.12 -14.19
C THR A 98 -7.20 1.21 -13.87
N PRO A 99 -6.56 2.38 -14.09
CA PRO A 99 -5.18 2.61 -13.66
C PRO A 99 -4.97 2.32 -12.17
N ALA A 100 -3.80 1.75 -11.83
CA ALA A 100 -3.53 1.20 -10.51
C ALA A 100 -3.72 2.21 -9.37
N GLY A 101 -3.22 3.46 -9.52
CA GLY A 101 -3.36 4.51 -8.49
C GLY A 101 -4.81 4.82 -8.15
N LEU A 102 -5.64 5.05 -9.17
CA LEU A 102 -7.07 5.30 -9.01
C LEU A 102 -7.81 4.10 -8.42
N ARG A 103 -7.44 2.89 -8.83
CA ARG A 103 -8.00 1.65 -8.29
C ARG A 103 -7.68 1.49 -6.79
N THR A 104 -6.43 1.75 -6.40
CA THR A 104 -6.00 1.73 -5.00
C THR A 104 -6.73 2.81 -4.18
N ALA A 105 -6.89 4.02 -4.73
CA ALA A 105 -7.67 5.08 -4.08
C ALA A 105 -9.15 4.70 -3.90
N ALA A 106 -9.75 4.03 -4.90
CA ALA A 106 -11.12 3.53 -4.79
C ALA A 106 -11.27 2.49 -3.66
N LEU A 107 -10.36 1.52 -3.58
CA LEU A 107 -10.36 0.52 -2.51
C LEU A 107 -10.14 1.16 -1.13
N HIS A 108 -9.28 2.18 -1.03
CA HIS A 108 -9.07 2.93 0.20
C HIS A 108 -10.38 3.54 0.74
N PHE A 109 -11.17 4.19 -0.12
CA PHE A 109 -12.46 4.75 0.29
C PHE A 109 -13.54 3.68 0.46
N LEU A 110 -13.54 2.62 -0.33
CA LEU A 110 -14.52 1.54 -0.21
C LEU A 110 -14.42 0.88 1.16
N TRP A 111 -13.21 0.72 1.70
CA TRP A 111 -13.01 0.18 3.05
C TRP A 111 -13.78 0.96 4.11
N HIS A 112 -13.90 2.29 3.97
CA HIS A 112 -14.64 3.10 4.93
C HIS A 112 -16.16 2.82 4.90
N PHE A 113 -16.69 2.48 3.72
CA PHE A 113 -18.13 2.24 3.55
C PHE A 113 -18.53 0.77 3.74
N ASP A 114 -17.66 -0.16 3.34
CA ASP A 114 -17.88 -1.61 3.39
C ASP A 114 -16.53 -2.36 3.57
N PRO A 115 -16.03 -2.49 4.82
CA PRO A 115 -14.77 -3.18 5.12
C PRO A 115 -14.75 -4.65 4.68
N GLN A 116 -15.86 -5.36 4.86
CA GLN A 116 -15.96 -6.80 4.57
C GLN A 116 -15.88 -7.07 3.07
N GLU A 117 -16.65 -6.34 2.26
CA GLU A 117 -16.55 -6.43 0.81
C GLU A 117 -15.13 -6.05 0.34
N THR A 118 -14.56 -4.99 0.92
CA THR A 118 -13.24 -4.52 0.52
C THR A 118 -12.14 -5.51 0.87
N GLN A 119 -12.20 -6.16 2.04
CA GLN A 119 -11.26 -7.22 2.41
C GLN A 119 -11.27 -8.35 1.38
N MET A 120 -12.46 -8.87 1.03
CA MET A 120 -12.59 -9.91 0.01
C MET A 120 -12.02 -9.47 -1.35
N ARG A 121 -12.31 -8.24 -1.78
CA ARG A 121 -11.78 -7.67 -3.03
C ARG A 121 -10.26 -7.55 -3.02
N VAL A 122 -9.70 -7.01 -1.94
CA VAL A 122 -8.25 -6.85 -1.78
C VAL A 122 -7.55 -8.20 -1.79
N LEU A 123 -8.06 -9.19 -1.06
CA LEU A 123 -7.50 -10.54 -1.05
C LEU A 123 -7.59 -11.20 -2.43
N ASN A 124 -8.75 -11.11 -3.09
CA ASN A 124 -8.89 -11.59 -4.46
C ASN A 124 -7.86 -10.95 -5.40
N LEU A 125 -7.61 -9.66 -5.24
CA LEU A 125 -6.65 -8.92 -6.05
C LEU A 125 -5.21 -9.31 -5.80
N VAL A 126 -4.81 -9.32 -4.54
CA VAL A 126 -3.42 -9.56 -4.16
C VAL A 126 -3.05 -11.02 -4.39
N LEU A 127 -3.96 -11.95 -4.13
CA LEU A 127 -3.69 -13.38 -4.21
C LEU A 127 -3.86 -13.97 -5.62
N HIS A 128 -4.81 -13.47 -6.42
CA HIS A 128 -5.20 -14.10 -7.68
C HIS A 128 -4.95 -13.24 -8.93
N GLU A 129 -4.93 -11.91 -8.79
CA GLU A 129 -4.75 -11.06 -9.97
C GLU A 129 -3.27 -10.99 -10.39
N ARG A 130 -2.96 -11.54 -11.56
CA ARG A 130 -1.63 -11.40 -12.17
C ARG A 130 -1.37 -9.93 -12.52
N GLY A 131 -0.19 -9.45 -12.11
CA GLY A 131 0.30 -8.12 -12.42
C GLY A 131 0.37 -7.85 -13.93
N ARG A 132 0.15 -6.60 -14.31
CA ARG A 132 0.32 -6.12 -15.69
C ARG A 132 1.61 -5.30 -15.77
N GLY A 133 2.59 -5.74 -16.55
CA GLY A 133 3.88 -5.05 -16.69
C GLY A 133 4.56 -4.77 -15.34
N ASN A 134 5.23 -3.62 -15.22
CA ASN A 134 5.90 -3.20 -13.98
C ASN A 134 4.96 -2.57 -12.93
N HIS A 135 3.66 -2.86 -12.95
CA HIS A 135 2.71 -2.24 -12.02
C HIS A 135 2.86 -2.78 -10.60
N GLN A 136 3.15 -1.87 -9.66
CA GLN A 136 3.30 -2.15 -8.23
C GLN A 136 1.94 -2.23 -7.49
N LEU A 137 0.87 -2.66 -8.16
CA LEU A 137 -0.50 -2.62 -7.61
C LEU A 137 -0.59 -3.33 -6.25
N HIS A 138 0.00 -4.52 -6.12
CA HIS A 138 -0.01 -5.27 -4.85
C HIS A 138 0.66 -4.48 -3.72
N ALA A 139 1.82 -3.87 -3.99
CA ALA A 139 2.53 -3.06 -3.01
C ALA A 139 1.73 -1.80 -2.65
N GLN A 140 1.11 -1.14 -3.62
CA GLN A 140 0.26 0.03 -3.40
C GLN A 140 -0.99 -0.31 -2.57
N ILE A 141 -1.62 -1.46 -2.79
CA ILE A 141 -2.76 -1.92 -1.99
C ILE A 141 -2.31 -2.14 -0.54
N VAL A 142 -1.20 -2.86 -0.32
CA VAL A 142 -0.68 -3.09 1.02
C VAL A 142 -0.33 -1.76 1.70
N GLU A 143 0.41 -0.87 1.03
CA GLU A 143 0.88 0.39 1.60
C GLU A 143 -0.25 1.40 1.86
N ARG A 144 -1.16 1.57 0.90
CA ARG A 144 -2.15 2.67 0.94
C ARG A 144 -3.52 2.24 1.46
N VAL A 145 -3.89 0.96 1.33
CA VAL A 145 -5.20 0.46 1.78
C VAL A 145 -5.08 -0.26 3.11
N LEU A 146 -4.23 -1.28 3.19
CA LEU A 146 -4.18 -2.15 4.37
C LEU A 146 -3.35 -1.58 5.53
N SER A 147 -2.12 -1.12 5.25
CA SER A 147 -1.18 -0.66 6.30
C SER A 147 -1.70 0.47 7.18
N PRO A 148 -2.40 1.51 6.66
CA PRO A 148 -2.96 2.57 7.49
C PRO A 148 -4.03 2.08 8.47
N ARG A 149 -4.55 0.87 8.24
CA ARG A 149 -5.63 0.25 8.99
C ARG A 149 -5.14 -0.96 9.77
N VAL A 150 -3.84 -1.10 10.02
CA VAL A 150 -3.28 -2.30 10.67
C VAL A 150 -3.99 -2.70 11.98
N ASN A 151 -4.57 -1.75 12.72
CA ASN A 151 -5.30 -2.03 13.96
C ASN A 151 -6.75 -2.51 13.75
N ASP A 152 -7.28 -2.44 12.52
CA ASP A 152 -8.53 -3.07 12.12
C ASP A 152 -8.28 -4.59 11.96
N PRO A 153 -9.03 -5.46 12.67
CA PRO A 153 -8.84 -6.91 12.60
C PRO A 153 -8.87 -7.47 11.18
N LEU A 154 -9.76 -6.97 10.31
CA LEU A 154 -9.91 -7.45 8.93
C LEU A 154 -8.68 -7.06 8.09
N ALA A 155 -8.13 -5.87 8.32
CA ALA A 155 -6.92 -5.43 7.66
C ALA A 155 -5.69 -6.20 8.17
N GLY A 156 -5.63 -6.47 9.48
CA GLY A 156 -4.58 -7.30 10.09
C GLY A 156 -4.55 -8.72 9.50
N GLU A 157 -5.71 -9.37 9.39
CA GLU A 157 -5.86 -10.66 8.72
C GLU A 157 -5.43 -10.60 7.26
N ALA A 158 -5.90 -9.59 6.51
CA ALA A 158 -5.54 -9.45 5.11
C ALA A 158 -4.05 -9.21 4.89
N LEU A 159 -3.40 -8.41 5.76
CA LEU A 159 -1.95 -8.22 5.76
C LEU A 159 -1.21 -9.53 6.03
N LEU A 160 -1.69 -10.34 6.96
CA LEU A 160 -1.09 -11.64 7.25
C LEU A 160 -1.19 -12.59 6.06
N GLU A 161 -2.37 -12.71 5.44
CA GLU A 161 -2.55 -13.51 4.23
C GLU A 161 -1.62 -13.05 3.10
N CYS A 162 -1.52 -11.73 2.90
CA CYS A 162 -0.58 -11.15 1.94
C CYS A 162 0.86 -11.54 2.25
N ALA A 163 1.29 -11.51 3.51
CA ALA A 163 2.65 -11.87 3.92
C ALA A 163 2.96 -13.38 3.75
N MET A 164 1.97 -14.24 3.99
CA MET A 164 2.11 -15.70 3.91
C MET A 164 2.09 -16.23 2.48
N ALA A 165 1.32 -15.62 1.58
CA ALA A 165 1.11 -16.12 0.23
C ALA A 165 2.34 -15.94 -0.67
N LYS A 166 3.00 -17.05 -1.05
CA LYS A 166 4.15 -17.05 -1.96
C LYS A 166 3.83 -16.57 -3.39
N SER A 167 2.55 -16.56 -3.78
CA SER A 167 2.10 -15.98 -5.04
C SER A 167 2.19 -14.44 -5.07
N VAL A 168 2.25 -13.81 -3.89
CA VAL A 168 2.34 -12.36 -3.75
C VAL A 168 3.81 -11.93 -3.95
N PRO A 169 4.08 -10.88 -4.74
CA PRO A 169 5.43 -10.38 -4.95
C PRO A 169 6.11 -9.94 -3.64
N SER A 170 7.41 -10.22 -3.52
CA SER A 170 8.23 -9.90 -2.34
C SER A 170 8.08 -8.46 -1.82
N PRO A 171 8.03 -7.40 -2.66
CA PRO A 171 7.84 -6.03 -2.15
C PRO A 171 6.54 -5.85 -1.36
N ALA A 172 5.43 -6.44 -1.82
CA ALA A 172 4.14 -6.37 -1.14
C ALA A 172 4.15 -7.19 0.15
N ARG A 173 4.73 -8.40 0.12
CA ARG A 173 4.89 -9.25 1.33
C ARG A 173 5.75 -8.54 2.40
N LEU A 174 6.84 -7.87 1.99
CA LEU A 174 7.70 -7.10 2.90
C LEU A 174 6.96 -5.92 3.55
N LEU A 175 6.20 -5.16 2.76
CA LEU A 175 5.38 -4.07 3.27
C LEU A 175 4.34 -4.59 4.26
N ALA A 176 3.75 -5.75 4.00
CA ALA A 176 2.75 -6.33 4.88
C ALA A 176 3.36 -6.72 6.24
N LEU A 177 4.51 -7.40 6.23
CA LEU A 177 5.25 -7.73 7.47
C LEU A 177 5.67 -6.49 8.27
N ARG A 178 6.06 -5.41 7.57
CA ARG A 178 6.41 -4.13 8.21
C ARG A 178 5.20 -3.49 8.89
N ALA A 179 4.07 -3.42 8.19
CA ALA A 179 2.85 -2.86 8.72
C ALA A 179 2.39 -3.61 9.98
N LEU A 180 2.45 -4.94 9.97
CA LEU A 180 2.05 -5.79 11.09
C LEU A 180 2.86 -5.56 12.38
N ARG A 181 4.04 -4.93 12.33
CA ARG A 181 4.81 -4.62 13.55
C ARG A 181 4.14 -3.61 14.46
N SER A 182 3.39 -2.68 13.87
CA SER A 182 2.58 -1.72 14.65
C SER A 182 1.27 -2.32 15.16
N HIS A 183 0.94 -3.56 14.79
CA HIS A 183 -0.26 -4.24 15.26
C HIS A 183 -0.06 -4.77 16.68
N SER A 184 -0.98 -4.49 17.59
CA SER A 184 -0.94 -4.97 18.98
C SER A 184 -1.38 -6.43 19.19
N ALA A 185 -1.64 -7.18 18.12
CA ALA A 185 -2.19 -8.54 18.22
C ALA A 185 -1.09 -9.57 18.47
N LYS A 186 -0.89 -9.94 19.75
CA LYS A 186 0.03 -11.01 20.17
C LYS A 186 -0.21 -12.35 19.44
N GLY A 187 -1.45 -12.60 19.03
CA GLY A 187 -1.87 -13.82 18.33
C GLY A 187 -1.21 -14.03 16.96
N LEU A 188 -0.59 -13.00 16.36
CA LEU A 188 0.07 -13.06 15.06
C LEU A 188 1.51 -13.58 15.12
N SER A 189 2.08 -13.70 16.33
CA SER A 189 3.48 -14.11 16.52
C SER A 189 3.77 -15.53 16.02
N ALA A 190 2.82 -16.46 16.18
CA ALA A 190 2.97 -17.84 15.72
C ALA A 190 2.99 -17.94 14.18
N GLN A 191 2.18 -17.14 13.48
CA GLN A 191 2.14 -17.11 12.03
C GLN A 191 3.37 -16.39 11.47
N ALA A 192 3.85 -15.33 12.11
CA ALA A 192 5.12 -14.70 11.76
C ALA A 192 6.31 -15.68 11.92
N GLU A 193 6.31 -16.50 12.96
CA GLU A 193 7.28 -17.59 13.13
C GLU A 193 7.16 -18.62 12.00
N ALA A 194 5.95 -19.04 11.64
CA ALA A 194 5.72 -19.96 10.53
C ALA A 194 6.28 -19.42 9.21
N ILE A 195 6.14 -18.12 8.93
CA ILE A 195 6.77 -17.46 7.77
C ILE A 195 8.30 -17.54 7.87
N PHE A 196 8.89 -17.21 9.02
CA PHE A 196 10.34 -17.27 9.23
C PHE A 196 10.92 -18.68 8.99
N LEU A 197 10.25 -19.71 9.51
CA LEU A 197 10.70 -21.10 9.40
C LEU A 197 10.52 -21.65 7.98
N SER A 198 9.42 -21.30 7.30
CA SER A 198 9.10 -21.81 5.96
C SER A 198 9.73 -21.04 4.79
N GLU A 199 10.17 -19.80 5.01
CA GLU A 199 10.83 -19.00 3.97
C GLU A 199 12.31 -19.38 3.84
N SER A 200 12.68 -19.92 2.69
CA SER A 200 14.03 -20.38 2.36
C SER A 200 14.68 -19.56 1.24
N THR A 201 13.88 -18.87 0.43
CA THR A 201 14.34 -18.23 -0.81
C THR A 201 14.53 -16.73 -0.64
N ASP A 202 13.55 -16.06 -0.03
CA ASP A 202 13.61 -14.61 0.16
C ASP A 202 14.11 -14.28 1.57
N LEU A 203 15.42 -14.03 1.67
CA LEU A 203 16.05 -13.65 2.93
C LEU A 203 15.47 -12.37 3.52
N SER A 204 15.01 -11.43 2.69
CA SER A 204 14.43 -10.18 3.18
C SER A 204 13.13 -10.46 3.92
N ILE A 205 12.26 -11.31 3.35
CA ILE A 205 11.01 -11.74 3.99
C ILE A 205 11.30 -12.52 5.27
N LYS A 206 12.23 -13.48 5.21
CA LYS A 206 12.63 -14.28 6.37
C LYS A 206 13.10 -13.38 7.52
N HIS A 207 13.99 -12.43 7.23
CA HIS A 207 14.54 -11.49 8.21
C HIS A 207 13.46 -10.57 8.79
N GLU A 208 12.55 -10.11 7.95
CA GLU A 208 11.48 -9.20 8.36
C GLU A 208 10.44 -9.90 9.25
N ALA A 209 10.16 -11.18 8.98
CA ALA A 209 9.31 -12.04 9.79
C ALA A 209 9.91 -12.30 11.19
N LEU A 210 11.22 -12.58 11.31
CA LEU A 210 11.87 -12.76 12.62
C LEU A 210 11.75 -11.50 13.50
N LYS A 211 12.01 -10.34 12.91
CA LYS A 211 11.84 -9.04 13.59
C LYS A 211 10.38 -8.79 13.99
N LEU A 212 9.42 -9.24 13.18
CA LEU A 212 8.00 -9.18 13.54
C LEU A 212 7.68 -10.09 14.74
N VAL A 213 8.21 -11.31 14.79
CA VAL A 213 8.07 -12.20 15.96
C VAL A 213 8.60 -11.51 17.22
N LEU A 214 9.81 -10.93 17.17
CA LEU A 214 10.40 -10.22 18.31
C LEU A 214 9.55 -9.03 18.78
N ALA A 215 8.94 -8.30 17.85
CA ALA A 215 8.07 -7.18 18.16
C ALA A 215 6.76 -7.60 18.84
N LEU A 216 6.18 -8.73 18.43
CA LEU A 216 4.88 -9.22 18.92
C LEU A 216 5.01 -10.09 20.19
N ASP A 217 6.03 -10.95 20.25
CA ASP A 217 6.30 -11.89 21.34
C ASP A 217 7.81 -12.08 21.51
N LYS A 218 8.38 -11.34 22.47
CA LYS A 218 9.81 -11.39 22.79
C LYS A 218 10.27 -12.79 23.19
N ALA A 219 9.49 -13.54 23.98
CA ALA A 219 9.90 -14.84 24.46
C ALA A 219 10.06 -15.83 23.30
N ARG A 220 9.09 -15.85 22.39
CA ARG A 220 9.15 -16.65 21.16
C ARG A 220 10.30 -16.21 20.25
N GLY A 221 10.49 -14.91 20.07
CA GLY A 221 11.59 -14.37 19.28
C GLY A 221 12.97 -14.71 19.87
N HIS A 222 13.12 -14.63 21.19
CA HIS A 222 14.36 -15.02 21.90
C HIS A 222 14.62 -16.52 21.75
N PHE A 223 13.58 -17.36 21.84
CA PHE A 223 13.71 -18.79 21.57
C PHE A 223 14.25 -19.06 20.16
N LEU A 224 13.73 -18.39 19.13
CA LEU A 224 14.25 -18.49 17.77
C LEU A 224 15.69 -18.01 17.67
N LEU A 225 15.99 -16.84 18.24
CA LEU A 225 17.35 -16.29 18.22
C LEU A 225 18.36 -17.21 18.90
N LEU A 226 17.97 -17.94 19.94
CA LEU A 226 18.82 -18.84 20.70
C LEU A 226 19.01 -20.20 20.01
N ASN A 227 17.93 -20.78 19.47
CA ASN A 227 17.89 -22.18 19.04
C ASN A 227 17.92 -22.39 17.52
N GLN A 228 17.61 -21.37 16.72
CA GLN A 228 17.50 -21.46 15.25
C GLN A 228 18.61 -20.67 14.54
N VAL A 229 19.81 -20.62 15.13
CA VAL A 229 20.95 -19.90 14.56
C VAL A 229 21.43 -20.63 13.29
N PRO A 230 21.48 -19.96 12.13
CA PRO A 230 21.98 -20.59 10.92
C PRO A 230 23.51 -20.73 10.96
N PRO A 231 24.11 -21.70 10.27
CA PRO A 231 25.56 -21.79 10.14
C PRO A 231 26.11 -20.56 9.40
N ALA A 232 27.13 -19.92 9.98
CA ALA A 232 27.72 -18.69 9.46
C ALA A 232 28.33 -18.84 8.05
N SER A 233 28.77 -20.05 7.71
CA SER A 233 29.35 -20.39 6.40
C SER A 233 28.32 -20.40 5.27
N ASN A 234 27.09 -20.87 5.54
CA ASN A 234 26.11 -21.11 4.48
C ASN A 234 25.12 -19.94 4.34
N LEU A 235 24.83 -19.25 5.45
CA LEU A 235 23.86 -18.13 5.48
C LEU A 235 24.45 -16.93 6.25
N PRO A 236 25.54 -16.32 5.75
CA PRO A 236 26.26 -15.26 6.47
C PRO A 236 25.39 -14.03 6.76
N ALA A 237 24.50 -13.66 5.83
CA ALA A 237 23.58 -12.53 6.02
C ALA A 237 22.58 -12.77 7.17
N THR A 238 21.97 -13.95 7.22
CA THR A 238 21.04 -14.33 8.31
C THR A 238 21.77 -14.47 9.64
N TYR A 239 22.98 -15.05 9.64
CA TYR A 239 23.83 -15.13 10.83
C TYR A 239 24.16 -13.74 11.39
N ARG A 240 24.54 -12.80 10.51
CA ARG A 240 24.81 -11.41 10.90
C ARG A 240 23.58 -10.75 11.50
N LEU A 241 22.40 -10.95 10.92
CA LEU A 241 21.15 -10.43 11.50
C LEU A 241 20.93 -10.99 12.91
N PHE A 242 21.07 -12.31 13.11
CA PHE A 242 20.96 -12.93 14.42
C PHE A 242 21.91 -12.30 15.44
N ARG A 243 23.17 -12.07 15.05
CA ARG A 243 24.16 -11.40 15.90
C ARG A 243 23.73 -9.98 16.28
N ILE A 244 23.22 -9.20 15.34
CA ILE A 244 22.71 -7.83 15.59
C ILE A 244 21.49 -7.88 16.53
N LEU A 245 20.49 -8.72 16.22
CA LEU A 245 19.26 -8.81 17.01
C LEU A 245 19.55 -9.32 18.42
N ARG A 246 20.41 -10.33 18.61
CA ARG A 246 20.80 -10.79 19.95
C ARG A 246 21.45 -9.67 20.77
N LYS A 247 22.33 -8.87 20.16
CA LYS A 247 22.94 -7.72 20.85
C LYS A 247 21.88 -6.67 21.25
N GLN A 248 20.94 -6.37 20.36
CA GLN A 248 19.86 -5.41 20.63
C GLN A 248 18.91 -5.90 21.74
N GLU A 249 18.67 -7.21 21.80
CA GLU A 249 17.80 -7.85 22.78
C GLU A 249 18.52 -8.24 24.10
N GLY A 250 19.81 -7.94 24.25
CA GLY A 250 20.58 -8.28 25.46
C GLY A 250 20.87 -9.78 25.64
N LEU A 251 20.82 -10.56 24.57
CA LEU A 251 21.08 -12.01 24.58
C LEU A 251 22.57 -12.33 24.39
N PRO A 252 23.04 -13.53 24.79
CA PRO A 252 24.42 -13.97 24.59
C PRO A 252 24.89 -13.79 23.14
N SER A 253 25.97 -13.03 22.97
CA SER A 253 26.48 -12.66 21.66
C SER A 253 26.98 -13.87 20.87
N LEU A 254 26.68 -13.90 19.58
CA LEU A 254 27.31 -14.84 18.65
C LEU A 254 28.72 -14.36 18.28
N PRO A 255 29.67 -15.29 18.06
CA PRO A 255 31.01 -14.92 17.59
C PRO A 255 30.93 -14.16 16.26
N PRO A 256 31.96 -13.36 15.93
CA PRO A 256 32.04 -12.75 14.62
C PRO A 256 32.03 -13.83 13.53
N GLY A 257 31.12 -13.70 12.57
CA GLY A 257 31.08 -14.57 11.38
C GLY A 257 32.15 -14.14 10.36
N PRO A 258 32.30 -14.92 9.26
CA PRO A 258 33.20 -14.53 8.17
C PRO A 258 32.78 -13.16 7.61
N MET A 259 33.75 -12.26 7.41
CA MET A 259 33.48 -10.92 6.87
C MET A 259 32.86 -11.04 5.48
N SER A 260 31.76 -10.32 5.24
CA SER A 260 31.21 -10.23 3.89
C SER A 260 32.04 -9.24 3.07
N PRO A 261 32.31 -9.48 1.77
CA PRO A 261 33.07 -8.54 0.94
C PRO A 261 32.43 -7.15 0.83
N ASN A 262 31.15 -7.02 1.17
CA ASN A 262 30.37 -5.78 1.12
C ASN A 262 30.26 -5.07 2.49
N ASP A 263 31.07 -5.44 3.48
CA ASP A 263 31.10 -4.70 4.74
C ASP A 263 31.85 -3.37 4.59
N PRO A 264 31.21 -2.22 4.88
CA PRO A 264 31.93 -0.96 4.94
C PRO A 264 32.95 -1.07 6.08
N ARG A 265 34.20 -0.71 5.76
CA ARG A 265 35.31 -0.60 6.72
C ARG A 265 35.04 0.50 7.73
#